data_AF-X1VT94-F1
#
_entry.id   AF-X1VT94-F1
#
_cell.length_a   1.000
_cell.length_b   1.000
_cell.length_c   1.000
_cell.angle_alpha   90.00
_cell.angle_beta   90.00
_cell.angle_gamma   90.00
#
_symmetry.space_group_name_H-M   'P 1'
#
loop_
_entity.id
_entity.type
_entity.pdbx_description
1 polymer ?
#
loop_
_entity_poly.entity_id
_entity_poly.type
_entity_poly.pdbx_seq_one_letter_code
_entity_poly.pdbx_strand_id
1 'polypeptide(L)'
;ELPIDSSSPLFIYDPNKCVLCGRCVWVCQEKLGKGTIGFAYRGFRRMVTTFGDEPMGRSHCQDCSECVAVCPVGALVFRKVM
;
A
#
# COMPACT_ATOMS: atom_id res chain seq x y z
N GLU A 1 -6.45 9.18 -13.62
CA GLU A 1 -5.27 8.89 -12.79
C GLU A 1 -5.68 8.91 -11.33
N LEU A 2 -5.11 8.03 -10.51
CA LEU A 2 -5.38 7.94 -9.08
C LEU A 2 -4.36 8.78 -8.29
N PRO A 3 -4.75 9.38 -7.16
CA PRO A 3 -3.85 10.21 -6.35
C PRO A 3 -2.70 9.37 -5.78
N ILE A 4 -1.49 9.93 -5.81
CA ILE A 4 -0.33 9.36 -5.15
C ILE A 4 -0.43 9.67 -3.65
N ASP A 5 -0.26 8.65 -2.83
CA ASP A 5 -0.23 8.78 -1.38
C ASP A 5 1.22 8.88 -0.88
N SER A 6 1.59 10.08 -0.46
CA SER A 6 2.87 10.40 0.18
C SER A 6 2.70 10.78 1.66
N SER A 7 1.62 10.33 2.31
CA SER A 7 1.32 10.66 3.71
C SER A 7 2.18 9.91 4.72
N SER A 8 2.67 8.70 4.38
CA SER A 8 3.59 7.97 5.25
C SER A 8 4.96 8.68 5.29
N PRO A 9 5.60 8.75 6.47
CA PRO A 9 6.97 9.25 6.58
C PRO A 9 7.98 8.29 5.93
N LEU A 10 7.68 6.99 5.84
CA LEU A 10 8.63 5.97 5.39
C LEU A 10 8.58 5.65 3.90
N PHE A 11 7.41 5.71 3.29
CA PHE A 11 7.23 5.26 1.91
C PHE A 11 6.17 6.05 1.16
N ILE A 12 6.15 5.89 -0.15
CA ILE A 12 5.17 6.48 -1.07
C ILE A 12 4.42 5.35 -1.76
N TYR A 13 3.10 5.51 -1.89
CA TYR A 13 2.22 4.63 -2.65
C TYR A 13 1.71 5.32 -3.91
N ASP A 14 2.09 4.80 -5.07
CA ASP A 14 1.59 5.18 -6.39
C ASP A 14 0.68 4.08 -6.95
N PRO A 15 -0.65 4.22 -6.82
CA PRO A 15 -1.60 3.22 -7.30
C PRO A 15 -1.59 3.06 -8.83
N ASN A 16 -1.09 4.05 -9.58
CA ASN A 16 -1.04 3.98 -11.05
C ASN A 16 -0.01 2.95 -11.56
N LYS A 17 0.93 2.55 -10.72
CA LYS A 17 1.90 1.47 -11.00
C LYS A 17 1.44 0.10 -10.52
N CYS A 18 0.32 0.02 -9.81
CA CYS A 18 -0.12 -1.21 -9.16
C CYS A 18 -0.69 -2.22 -10.18
N VAL A 19 -0.13 -3.43 -10.21
CA VAL A 19 -0.61 -4.55 -11.04
C VAL A 19 -1.54 -5.52 -10.30
N LEU A 20 -2.04 -5.13 -9.13
CA LEU A 20 -2.97 -5.91 -8.31
C LEU A 20 -2.49 -7.33 -7.94
N CYS A 21 -1.17 -7.55 -7.85
CA CYS A 21 -0.60 -8.87 -7.57
C CYS A 21 -0.88 -9.40 -6.14
N GLY A 22 -1.30 -8.54 -5.20
CA GLY A 22 -1.70 -8.93 -3.85
C GLY A 22 -0.56 -9.25 -2.87
N ARG A 23 0.71 -9.19 -3.28
CA ARG A 23 1.86 -9.48 -2.38
C ARG A 23 1.88 -8.59 -1.13
N CYS A 24 1.62 -7.29 -1.30
CA CYS A 24 1.57 -6.33 -0.20
C CYS A 24 0.39 -6.62 0.76
N VAL A 25 -0.77 -7.01 0.23
CA VAL A 25 -1.94 -7.40 1.03
C VAL A 25 -1.65 -8.67 1.81
N TRP A 26 -1.13 -9.70 1.13
CA TRP A 26 -0.76 -10.97 1.75
C TRP A 26 0.24 -10.79 2.89
N VAL A 27 1.31 -10.01 2.68
CA VAL A 27 2.31 -9.82 3.74
C VAL A 27 1.75 -9.03 4.93
N CYS A 28 0.91 -8.03 4.67
CA CYS A 28 0.30 -7.22 5.72
C CYS A 28 -0.71 -8.03 6.55
N GLN A 29 -1.51 -8.88 5.89
CA GLN A 29 -2.57 -9.64 6.52
C GLN A 29 -2.07 -10.98 7.08
N GLU A 30 -1.48 -11.83 6.23
CA GLU A 30 -1.17 -13.22 6.56
C GLU A 30 0.17 -13.36 7.28
N LYS A 31 1.23 -12.68 6.81
CA LYS A 31 2.57 -12.78 7.43
C LYS A 31 2.63 -12.02 8.75
N LEU A 32 2.04 -10.82 8.81
CA LEU A 32 2.17 -9.91 9.95
C LEU A 32 0.92 -9.80 10.83
N GLY A 33 -0.22 -10.33 10.41
CA GLY A 33 -1.47 -10.26 11.19
C GLY A 33 -2.04 -8.85 11.37
N LYS A 34 -1.66 -7.88 10.54
CA LYS A 34 -2.05 -6.47 10.69
C LYS A 34 -3.31 -6.11 9.90
N GLY A 35 -3.36 -6.54 8.64
CA GLY A 35 -4.53 -6.29 7.76
C GLY A 35 -4.84 -4.81 7.49
N THR A 36 -3.85 -3.91 7.59
CA THR A 36 -4.04 -2.47 7.37
C THR A 36 -4.41 -2.13 5.93
N ILE A 37 -3.87 -2.87 4.96
CA ILE A 37 -4.15 -2.70 3.54
C ILE A 37 -4.84 -3.93 2.97
N GLY A 38 -5.78 -3.70 2.06
CA GLY A 38 -6.55 -4.75 1.41
C GLY A 38 -6.98 -4.35 0.00
N PHE A 39 -7.69 -5.25 -0.67
CA PHE A 39 -8.35 -4.92 -1.93
C PHE A 39 -9.72 -4.31 -1.64
N ALA A 40 -9.99 -3.14 -2.23
CA ALA A 40 -11.31 -2.56 -2.27
C ALA A 40 -11.83 -2.45 -3.70
N TYR A 41 -13.12 -2.15 -3.82
CA TYR A 41 -13.82 -1.96 -5.09
C TYR A 41 -13.82 -3.20 -6.00
N ARG A 42 -14.29 -3.03 -7.25
CA ARG A 42 -14.47 -4.12 -8.22
C ARG A 42 -14.15 -3.66 -9.65
N GLY A 43 -13.81 -4.63 -10.50
CA GLY A 43 -13.49 -4.41 -11.92
C GLY A 43 -12.30 -3.47 -12.09
N PHE A 44 -12.39 -2.55 -13.05
CA PHE A 44 -11.35 -1.55 -13.33
C PHE A 44 -11.10 -0.56 -12.18
N ARG A 45 -12.01 -0.49 -11.19
CA ARG A 45 -11.83 0.35 -10.00
C ARG A 45 -11.14 -0.39 -8.85
N ARG A 46 -10.86 -1.69 -8.99
CA ARG A 46 -10.21 -2.47 -7.94
C ARG A 46 -8.82 -1.88 -7.66
N MET A 47 -8.54 -1.60 -6.40
CA MET A 47 -7.25 -1.09 -5.97
C MET A 47 -6.86 -1.62 -4.60
N VAL A 48 -5.57 -1.49 -4.26
CA VAL A 48 -5.11 -1.66 -2.88
C VAL A 48 -5.32 -0.34 -2.15
N THR A 49 -5.95 -0.40 -0.99
CA THR A 49 -6.28 0.76 -0.15
C THR A 49 -6.40 0.33 1.32
N THR A 50 -6.58 1.29 2.21
CA THR A 50 -6.83 1.08 3.64
C THR A 50 -8.33 1.06 3.93
N PHE A 51 -8.73 0.87 5.18
CA PHE A 51 -10.12 1.05 5.59
C PHE A 51 -10.57 2.50 5.32
N GLY A 52 -11.70 2.68 4.62
CA GLY A 52 -12.27 4.00 4.34
C GLY A 52 -11.46 4.87 3.38
N ASP A 53 -10.50 4.29 2.62
CA ASP A 53 -9.58 5.01 1.74
C ASP A 53 -8.74 6.09 2.44
N GLU A 54 -8.45 5.85 3.71
CA GLU A 54 -7.56 6.72 4.46
C GLU A 54 -6.13 6.68 3.87
N PRO A 55 -5.45 7.84 3.79
CA PRO A 55 -4.03 7.86 3.48
C PRO A 55 -3.25 6.95 4.44
N MET A 56 -2.28 6.18 3.92
CA MET A 56 -1.56 5.15 4.66
C MET A 56 -0.88 5.71 5.92
N GLY A 57 -0.36 6.94 5.88
CA GLY A 57 0.22 7.62 7.04
C GLY A 57 -0.78 8.11 8.09
N ARG A 58 -2.09 8.07 7.77
CA ARG A 58 -3.18 8.37 8.72
C ARG A 58 -3.92 7.12 9.20
N SER A 59 -3.70 5.99 8.54
CA SER A 59 -4.28 4.70 8.89
C SER A 59 -3.57 4.04 10.09
N HIS A 60 -4.05 2.87 10.52
CA HIS A 60 -3.39 2.03 11.53
C HIS A 60 -2.09 1.33 11.04
N CYS A 61 -1.42 1.88 10.04
CA CYS A 61 -0.14 1.35 9.57
C CYS A 61 0.92 1.56 10.64
N GLN A 62 1.66 0.50 10.97
CA GLN A 62 2.75 0.55 11.95
C GLN A 62 4.12 0.68 11.28
N ASP A 63 4.17 1.16 10.04
CA ASP A 63 5.43 1.54 9.39
C ASP A 63 6.50 0.42 9.35
N CYS A 64 6.09 -0.85 9.24
CA CYS A 64 6.99 -2.00 9.25
C CYS A 64 7.69 -2.29 7.92
N SER A 65 7.41 -1.52 6.86
CA SER A 65 8.05 -1.59 5.54
C SER A 65 7.93 -2.88 4.72
N GLU A 66 7.36 -3.95 5.27
CA GLU A 66 7.21 -5.25 4.58
C GLU A 66 6.48 -5.18 3.23
N CYS A 67 5.44 -4.34 3.14
CA CYS A 67 4.66 -4.15 1.91
C CYS A 67 5.48 -3.49 0.78
N VAL A 68 6.43 -2.63 1.14
CA VAL A 68 7.37 -1.97 0.22
C VAL A 68 8.37 -3.00 -0.30
N ALA A 69 8.95 -3.81 0.59
CA ALA A 69 9.97 -4.81 0.25
C ALA A 69 9.47 -5.87 -0.76
N VAL A 70 8.18 -6.21 -0.75
CA VAL A 70 7.60 -7.23 -1.62
C VAL A 70 6.98 -6.67 -2.91
N CYS A 71 6.93 -5.35 -3.09
CA CYS A 71 6.29 -4.73 -4.24
C CYS A 71 7.14 -4.92 -5.52
N PRO A 72 6.63 -5.62 -6.56
CA PRO A 72 7.44 -5.98 -7.72
C PRO A 72 7.56 -4.86 -8.77
N VAL A 73 6.73 -3.82 -8.69
CA VAL A 73 6.54 -2.82 -9.77
C VAL A 73 6.79 -1.38 -9.30
N GLY A 74 7.22 -1.19 -8.05
CA GLY A 74 7.46 0.14 -7.49
C GLY A 74 6.18 0.96 -7.29
N ALA A 75 5.03 0.30 -7.10
CA ALA A 75 3.82 0.96 -6.62
C ALA A 75 3.98 1.39 -5.14
N LEU A 76 4.72 0.62 -4.35
CA LEU A 76 5.17 1.00 -3.01
C LEU A 76 6.69 1.14 -3.05
N VAL A 77 7.22 2.30 -2.65
CA VAL A 77 8.66 2.58 -2.65
C VAL A 77 9.07 3.33 -1.41
N PHE A 78 10.25 3.03 -0.87
CA PHE A 78 10.82 3.80 0.23
C PHE A 78 10.98 5.26 -0.16
N ARG A 79 10.66 6.16 0.76
CA ARG A 79 11.02 7.57 0.63
C ARG A 79 12.54 7.64 0.67
N LYS A 80 13.15 8.25 -0.34
CA LYS A 80 14.59 8.55 -0.29
C LYS A 80 14.81 9.56 0.84
N VAL A 81 15.40 9.10 1.94
CA VAL A 81 16.03 9.99 2.92
C VAL A 81 17.42 10.28 2.34
N MET A 82 17.63 11.53 1.93
CA MET A 82 18.96 12.06 1.61
C MET A 82 19.67 12.42 2.91
#